data_AF-A0A8D0G8S4-F1
#
_entry.id   AF-A0A8D0G8S4-F1
#
_cell.length_a   1.000
_cell.length_b   1.000
_cell.length_c   1.000
_cell.angle_alpha   90.00
_cell.angle_beta   90.00
_cell.angle_gamma   90.00
#
_symmetry.space_group_name_H-M   'P 1'
#
loop_
_entity.id
_entity.type
_entity.pdbx_description
1 polymer ?
#
loop_
_entity_poly.entity_id
_entity_poly.type
_entity_poly.pdbx_seq_one_letter_code
_entity_poly.pdbx_strand_id
1 'polypeptide(L)'
;MCRLICFVCEVAFEMGDQDLPSTLTSLFIKFLHQKLASTTDTAVIQNRQNLARLAQVAWSLGQKQQNSLKSDHFPSKEVKEFALTYSFALPFAFPSYKDNREEEFGSVFSSFIIQNFLGALHLVLAEEVKDKSFTKHLSLTAKVKRSLSWLDLVPRFLPGLLFLQNDPKRHPLLDEEMERILTKKQNTFSKYIKKLEIHDLSPARLLELFHCVHESEDHYLLQHVALRLQSDLSFQGIVLTPPDVYVLHSILTRSKKEFSLDLRSSAIDLQGLKQLVCMKNVTSFRASLSDTVRLWESLQQAKEYELLAVSIEKFTVDPFQAKTLKDVDDLAGLVRMQEKMIHHRIKNASGCIENLCTLEIPAVKNLRQLEFALGPSCGPQGFLKLVEILDAFPSLQHLDLDAPSENEIGDAG
;
A
#
# COMPACT_ATOMS: atom_id res chain seq x y z
N MET A 1 -11.96 8.24 -2.92
CA MET A 1 -11.25 8.48 -1.65
C MET A 1 -11.22 9.94 -1.25
N CYS A 2 -10.63 10.88 -2.01
CA CYS A 2 -10.53 12.28 -1.57
C CYS A 2 -11.88 12.90 -1.18
N ARG A 3 -12.95 12.71 -2.00
CA ARG A 3 -14.30 13.19 -1.65
C ARG A 3 -14.85 12.63 -0.34
N LEU A 4 -14.57 11.36 -0.04
CA LEU A 4 -14.98 10.70 1.20
C LEU A 4 -14.22 11.29 2.39
N ILE A 5 -12.91 11.48 2.25
CA ILE A 5 -12.05 12.07 3.28
C ILE A 5 -12.49 13.52 3.54
N CYS A 6 -12.69 14.33 2.49
CA CYS A 6 -13.19 15.69 2.61
C CYS A 6 -14.50 15.75 3.39
N PHE A 7 -15.49 14.92 3.03
CA PHE A 7 -16.76 14.87 3.76
C PHE A 7 -16.56 14.54 5.24
N VAL A 8 -15.77 13.51 5.57
CA VAL A 8 -15.53 13.12 6.96
C VAL A 8 -14.80 14.22 7.73
N CYS A 9 -13.83 14.89 7.11
CA CYS A 9 -13.07 16.00 7.69
C CYS A 9 -13.94 17.25 7.89
N GLU A 10 -14.80 17.61 6.93
CA GLU A 10 -15.72 18.74 7.04
C GLU A 10 -16.66 18.55 8.24
N VAL A 11 -17.31 17.39 8.34
CA VAL A 11 -18.21 17.09 9.45
C VAL A 11 -17.45 16.99 10.79
N ALA A 12 -16.24 16.41 10.80
CA ALA A 12 -15.43 16.36 12.01
C ALA A 12 -15.03 17.77 12.48
N PHE A 13 -14.66 18.65 11.55
CA PHE A 13 -14.32 20.04 11.84
C PHE A 13 -15.51 20.81 12.42
N GLU A 14 -16.70 20.68 11.84
CA GLU A 14 -17.93 21.31 12.34
C GLU A 14 -18.30 20.85 13.75
N MET A 15 -18.09 19.56 14.05
CA MET A 15 -18.43 18.94 15.34
C MET A 15 -17.32 19.12 16.40
N GLY A 16 -16.19 19.74 16.06
CA GLY A 16 -15.03 19.86 16.94
C GLY A 16 -14.36 18.52 17.28
N ASP A 17 -14.60 17.48 16.48
CA ASP A 17 -14.02 16.15 16.66
C ASP A 17 -12.61 16.12 16.07
N GLN A 18 -11.62 15.84 16.91
CA GLN A 18 -10.21 15.80 16.53
C GLN A 18 -9.75 14.41 16.08
N ASP A 19 -10.55 13.37 16.31
CA ASP A 19 -10.14 11.98 16.06
C ASP A 19 -10.43 11.57 14.62
N LEU A 20 -9.42 11.67 13.75
CA LEU A 20 -9.50 11.16 12.38
C LEU A 20 -9.29 9.63 12.34
N PRO A 21 -10.09 8.89 11.56
CA PRO A 21 -9.92 7.45 11.41
C PRO A 21 -8.54 7.06 10.87
N SER A 22 -7.92 6.04 11.49
CA SER A 22 -6.57 5.56 11.13
C SER A 22 -6.57 4.42 10.10
N THR A 23 -7.76 3.86 9.81
CA THR A 23 -7.98 2.73 8.90
C THR A 23 -9.02 3.07 7.85
N LEU A 24 -8.99 2.36 6.72
CA LEU A 24 -9.98 2.50 5.65
C LEU A 24 -11.36 2.10 6.15
N THR A 25 -11.46 1.02 6.93
CA THR A 25 -12.73 0.58 7.50
C THR A 25 -13.32 1.62 8.45
N SER A 26 -12.52 2.15 9.39
CA SER A 26 -13.01 3.16 10.32
C SER A 26 -13.41 4.46 9.62
N LEU A 27 -12.75 4.83 8.50
CA LEU A 27 -13.18 5.95 7.66
C LEU A 27 -14.59 5.74 7.10
N PHE A 28 -14.86 4.54 6.59
CA PHE A 28 -16.19 4.20 6.06
C PHE A 28 -17.25 4.11 7.15
N ILE A 29 -16.92 3.55 8.31
CA ILE A 29 -17.84 3.51 9.46
C ILE A 29 -18.16 4.93 9.93
N LYS A 30 -17.17 5.82 10.05
CA LYS A 30 -17.39 7.22 10.42
C LYS A 30 -18.27 7.93 9.39
N PHE A 31 -18.03 7.71 8.10
CA PHE A 31 -18.89 8.21 7.03
C PHE A 31 -20.35 7.73 7.17
N LEU A 32 -20.56 6.43 7.43
CA LEU A 32 -21.90 5.86 7.63
C LEU A 32 -22.59 6.49 8.84
N HIS A 33 -21.88 6.62 9.96
CA HIS A 33 -22.43 7.23 11.16
C HIS A 33 -22.86 8.67 10.93
N GLN A 34 -22.00 9.48 10.31
CA GLN A 34 -22.32 10.88 9.99
C GLN A 34 -23.50 10.99 9.02
N LYS A 35 -23.62 10.07 8.06
CA LYS A 35 -24.78 10.03 7.14
C LYS A 35 -26.07 9.60 7.81
N LEU A 36 -26.01 8.74 8.84
CA LEU A 36 -27.17 8.14 9.49
C LEU A 36 -27.57 8.83 10.82
N ALA A 37 -26.79 9.79 11.30
CA ALA A 37 -26.91 10.40 12.63
C ALA A 37 -28.23 11.15 12.92
N SER A 38 -29.01 11.54 11.90
CA SER A 38 -30.21 12.37 12.05
C SER A 38 -31.52 11.58 12.19
N THR A 39 -31.46 10.29 12.53
CA THR A 39 -32.62 9.39 12.45
C THR A 39 -33.14 8.95 13.82
N THR A 40 -34.47 8.80 13.96
CA THR A 40 -35.12 8.29 15.18
C THR A 40 -34.74 6.83 15.44
N ASP A 41 -34.89 6.32 16.67
CA ASP A 41 -34.53 4.93 17.03
C ASP A 41 -35.17 3.87 16.10
N THR A 42 -36.42 4.07 15.71
CA THR A 42 -37.12 3.20 14.73
C THR A 42 -36.52 3.28 13.34
N ALA A 43 -36.07 4.47 12.90
CA ALA A 43 -35.41 4.64 11.62
C ALA A 43 -33.99 4.05 11.62
N VAL A 44 -33.29 4.02 12.76
CA VAL A 44 -31.99 3.34 12.91
C VAL A 44 -32.13 1.84 12.65
N ILE A 45 -33.14 1.17 13.23
CA ILE A 45 -33.38 -0.26 13.02
C ILE A 45 -33.68 -0.53 11.54
N GLN A 46 -34.56 0.26 10.92
CA GLN A 46 -34.89 0.11 9.50
C GLN A 46 -33.67 0.35 8.60
N ASN A 47 -32.86 1.36 8.91
CA ASN A 47 -31.63 1.66 8.16
C ASN A 47 -30.61 0.53 8.25
N ARG A 48 -30.47 -0.13 9.42
CA ARG A 48 -29.63 -1.33 9.57
C ARG A 48 -30.10 -2.46 8.66
N GLN A 49 -31.40 -2.75 8.66
CA GLN A 49 -31.98 -3.79 7.80
C GLN A 49 -31.78 -3.46 6.32
N ASN A 50 -32.03 -2.22 5.91
CA ASN A 50 -31.82 -1.76 4.54
C ASN A 50 -30.34 -1.87 4.14
N LEU A 51 -29.41 -1.52 5.04
CA LEU A 51 -27.98 -1.65 4.81
C LEU A 51 -27.55 -3.11 4.63
N ALA A 52 -28.06 -4.03 5.46
CA ALA A 52 -27.78 -5.47 5.33
C ALA A 52 -28.30 -6.05 4.01
N ARG A 53 -29.50 -5.63 3.57
CA ARG A 53 -30.05 -6.02 2.25
C ARG A 53 -29.25 -5.43 1.10
N LEU A 54 -28.83 -4.18 1.21
CA LEU A 54 -27.98 -3.54 0.21
C LEU A 54 -26.58 -4.19 0.13
N ALA A 55 -26.03 -4.63 1.27
CA ALA A 55 -24.81 -5.42 1.34
C ALA A 55 -24.93 -6.75 0.57
N GLN A 56 -26.04 -7.47 0.75
CA GLN A 56 -26.33 -8.68 -0.02
C GLN A 56 -26.39 -8.41 -1.53
N VAL A 57 -27.01 -7.30 -1.94
CA VAL A 57 -27.05 -6.86 -3.34
C VAL A 57 -25.64 -6.62 -3.87
N ALA A 58 -24.81 -5.85 -3.15
CA ALA A 58 -23.43 -5.55 -3.53
C ALA A 58 -22.60 -6.83 -3.74
N TRP A 59 -22.72 -7.77 -2.80
CA TRP A 59 -22.08 -9.09 -2.89
C TRP A 59 -22.55 -9.89 -4.11
N SER A 60 -23.86 -9.92 -4.37
CA SER A 60 -24.44 -10.67 -5.50
C SER A 60 -24.00 -10.10 -6.86
N LEU A 61 -23.96 -8.78 -7.00
CA LEU A 61 -23.52 -8.09 -8.22
C LEU A 61 -22.03 -8.35 -8.47
N GLY A 62 -21.20 -8.25 -7.43
CA GLY A 62 -19.79 -8.55 -7.51
C GLY A 62 -19.53 -9.98 -8.00
N GLN A 63 -20.21 -10.98 -7.41
CA GLN A 63 -20.10 -12.37 -7.85
C GLN A 63 -20.48 -12.58 -9.32
N LYS A 64 -21.48 -11.83 -9.81
CA LYS A 64 -21.92 -11.84 -11.21
C LYS A 64 -21.06 -10.99 -12.15
N GLN A 65 -20.06 -10.26 -11.61
CA GLN A 65 -19.25 -9.26 -12.33
C GLN A 65 -20.12 -8.21 -13.05
N GLN A 66 -21.21 -7.80 -12.38
CA GLN A 66 -22.12 -6.78 -12.87
C GLN A 66 -21.92 -5.47 -12.11
N ASN A 67 -21.93 -4.35 -12.85
CA ASN A 67 -21.71 -3.02 -12.29
C ASN A 67 -23.01 -2.23 -12.08
N SER A 68 -24.13 -2.71 -12.64
CA SER A 68 -25.44 -2.06 -12.58
C SER A 68 -26.54 -3.04 -12.20
N LEU A 69 -27.57 -2.53 -11.53
CA LEU A 69 -28.73 -3.26 -11.06
C LEU A 69 -29.99 -2.64 -11.67
N LYS A 70 -30.85 -3.42 -12.31
CA LYS A 70 -32.14 -2.88 -12.77
C LYS A 70 -33.05 -2.60 -11.58
N SER A 71 -33.96 -1.63 -11.72
CA SER A 71 -34.89 -1.22 -10.66
C SER A 71 -35.64 -2.40 -10.02
N ASP A 72 -36.09 -3.37 -10.82
CA ASP A 72 -36.91 -4.49 -10.36
C ASP A 72 -36.12 -5.59 -9.64
N HIS A 73 -34.78 -5.50 -9.65
CA HIS A 73 -33.90 -6.44 -8.97
C HIS A 73 -33.46 -5.96 -7.57
N PHE A 74 -33.91 -4.78 -7.13
CA PHE A 74 -33.76 -4.39 -5.73
C PHE A 74 -34.63 -5.29 -4.84
N PRO A 75 -34.17 -5.66 -3.63
CA PRO A 75 -34.96 -6.50 -2.72
C PRO A 75 -36.31 -5.91 -2.34
N SER A 76 -36.39 -4.58 -2.26
CA SER A 76 -37.62 -3.83 -2.01
C SER A 76 -37.47 -2.37 -2.47
N LYS A 77 -38.60 -1.63 -2.54
CA LYS A 77 -38.59 -0.20 -2.88
C LYS A 77 -37.85 0.62 -1.83
N GLU A 78 -38.03 0.26 -0.57
CA GLU A 78 -37.41 0.93 0.59
C GLU A 78 -35.88 0.80 0.55
N VAL A 79 -35.34 -0.37 0.15
CA VAL A 79 -33.88 -0.55 -0.01
C VAL A 79 -33.33 0.31 -1.15
N LYS A 80 -34.08 0.43 -2.25
CA LYS A 80 -33.70 1.29 -3.37
C LYS A 80 -33.69 2.76 -2.95
N GLU A 81 -34.76 3.24 -2.32
CA GLU A 81 -34.87 4.60 -1.82
C GLU A 81 -33.76 4.90 -0.80
N PHE A 82 -33.53 4.00 0.15
CA PHE A 82 -32.41 4.10 1.11
C PHE A 82 -31.07 4.25 0.39
N ALA A 83 -30.78 3.41 -0.60
CA ALA A 83 -29.52 3.46 -1.34
C ALA A 83 -29.32 4.79 -2.09
N LEU A 84 -30.39 5.35 -2.65
CA LEU A 84 -30.37 6.63 -3.36
C LEU A 84 -30.26 7.81 -2.39
N THR A 85 -31.09 7.84 -1.33
CA THR A 85 -31.13 8.92 -0.31
C THR A 85 -29.76 9.11 0.35
N TYR A 86 -29.09 8.02 0.71
CA TYR A 86 -27.76 8.08 1.34
C TYR A 86 -26.60 8.06 0.33
N SER A 87 -26.90 8.12 -0.98
CA SER A 87 -25.90 8.14 -2.06
C SER A 87 -24.97 6.93 -2.09
N PHE A 88 -25.42 5.76 -1.62
CA PHE A 88 -24.72 4.49 -1.83
C PHE A 88 -24.84 4.03 -3.29
N ALA A 89 -25.96 4.36 -3.93
CA ALA A 89 -26.22 4.12 -5.34
C ALA A 89 -26.61 5.41 -6.06
N LEU A 90 -26.35 5.44 -7.37
CA LEU A 90 -26.74 6.51 -8.28
C LEU A 90 -27.71 5.95 -9.32
N PRO A 91 -28.72 6.73 -9.76
CA PRO A 91 -29.57 6.36 -10.88
C PRO A 91 -28.73 6.11 -12.14
N PHE A 92 -29.11 5.10 -12.92
CA PHE A 92 -28.46 4.74 -14.17
C PHE A 92 -29.49 4.35 -15.22
N ALA A 93 -29.41 4.91 -16.42
CA ALA A 93 -30.26 4.53 -17.55
C ALA A 93 -29.51 3.50 -18.42
N PHE A 94 -30.15 2.37 -18.71
CA PHE A 94 -29.57 1.38 -19.61
C PHE A 94 -29.77 1.82 -21.06
N PRO A 95 -28.75 1.70 -21.93
CA PRO A 95 -28.91 1.98 -23.35
C PRO A 95 -29.99 1.07 -23.97
N SER A 96 -31.06 1.64 -24.50
CA SER A 96 -32.09 0.88 -25.24
C SER A 96 -31.62 0.64 -26.67
N TYR A 97 -31.38 -0.62 -27.03
CA TYR A 97 -30.99 -1.01 -28.40
C TYR A 97 -32.18 -1.28 -29.33
N LYS A 98 -33.42 -0.96 -28.92
CA LYS A 98 -34.62 -1.16 -29.74
C LYS A 98 -35.54 0.05 -29.66
N ASP A 99 -35.90 0.57 -30.82
CA ASP A 99 -36.64 1.81 -31.11
C ASP A 99 -38.07 1.90 -30.55
N ASN A 100 -38.49 1.02 -29.63
CA ASN A 100 -39.86 0.99 -29.08
C ASN A 100 -39.97 0.31 -27.70
N ARG A 101 -38.95 0.40 -26.83
CA ARG A 101 -39.11 0.02 -25.42
C ARG A 101 -38.69 1.16 -24.50
N GLU A 102 -39.54 1.43 -23.51
CA GLU A 102 -39.31 2.36 -22.40
C GLU A 102 -37.86 2.23 -21.90
N GLU A 103 -37.21 3.36 -21.63
CA GLU A 103 -35.86 3.39 -21.06
C GLU A 103 -35.85 2.52 -19.79
N GLU A 104 -35.06 1.44 -19.79
CA GLU A 104 -34.91 0.62 -18.59
C GLU A 104 -34.05 1.40 -17.58
N PHE A 105 -34.65 1.77 -16.45
CA PHE A 105 -33.94 2.44 -15.36
C PHE A 105 -33.39 1.45 -14.34
N GLY A 106 -32.19 1.76 -13.84
CA GLY A 106 -31.51 1.02 -12.79
C GLY A 106 -30.68 1.91 -11.91
N SER A 107 -29.70 1.30 -11.25
CA SER A 107 -28.77 1.98 -10.37
C SER A 107 -27.39 1.35 -10.44
N VAL A 108 -26.37 2.14 -10.20
CA VAL A 108 -24.97 1.72 -10.02
C VAL A 108 -24.50 2.14 -8.64
N PHE A 109 -23.59 1.39 -8.02
CA PHE A 109 -22.99 1.88 -6.78
C PHE A 109 -22.19 3.15 -7.04
N SER A 110 -22.29 4.13 -6.14
CA SER A 110 -21.68 5.45 -6.32
C SER A 110 -20.16 5.41 -6.34
N SER A 111 -19.56 4.36 -5.77
CA SER A 111 -18.16 4.02 -5.99
C SER A 111 -17.90 2.53 -5.83
N PHE A 112 -16.84 2.07 -6.50
CA PHE A 112 -16.31 0.72 -6.34
C PHE A 112 -15.96 0.38 -4.87
N ILE A 113 -15.50 1.37 -4.11
CA ILE A 113 -15.10 1.20 -2.71
C ILE A 113 -16.32 0.97 -1.82
N ILE A 114 -17.43 1.70 -2.06
CA ILE A 114 -18.70 1.48 -1.37
C ILE A 114 -19.22 0.06 -1.66
N GLN A 115 -19.17 -0.38 -2.92
CA GLN A 115 -19.57 -1.74 -3.27
C GLN A 115 -18.70 -2.80 -2.57
N ASN A 116 -17.38 -2.59 -2.49
CA ASN A 116 -16.47 -3.50 -1.78
C ASN A 116 -16.75 -3.52 -0.27
N PHE A 117 -16.93 -2.36 0.36
CA PHE A 117 -17.28 -2.25 1.77
C PHE A 117 -18.58 -3.01 2.07
N LEU A 118 -19.62 -2.78 1.27
CA LEU A 118 -20.91 -3.46 1.40
C LEU A 118 -20.80 -4.97 1.14
N GLY A 119 -20.00 -5.39 0.17
CA GLY A 119 -19.71 -6.81 -0.06
C GLY A 119 -19.00 -7.47 1.13
N ALA A 120 -18.02 -6.78 1.72
CA ALA A 120 -17.33 -7.22 2.94
C ALA A 120 -18.29 -7.30 4.14
N LEU A 121 -19.18 -6.30 4.28
CA LEU A 121 -20.22 -6.29 5.31
C LEU A 121 -21.14 -7.51 5.19
N HIS A 122 -21.59 -7.85 3.98
CA HIS A 122 -22.38 -9.06 3.78
C HIS A 122 -21.62 -10.33 4.20
N LEU A 123 -20.35 -10.45 3.82
CA LEU A 123 -19.52 -11.60 4.22
C LEU A 123 -19.38 -11.75 5.73
N VAL A 124 -19.31 -10.64 6.46
CA VAL A 124 -19.23 -10.64 7.92
C VAL A 124 -20.58 -11.01 8.54
N LEU A 125 -21.69 -10.49 8.03
CA LEU A 125 -23.02 -10.67 8.64
C LEU A 125 -23.74 -11.96 8.25
N ALA A 126 -23.48 -12.52 7.07
CA ALA A 126 -24.22 -13.69 6.58
C ALA A 126 -23.84 -14.97 7.37
N GLU A 127 -24.83 -15.64 7.95
CA GLU A 127 -24.67 -16.92 8.65
C GLU A 127 -24.29 -18.06 7.69
N GLU A 128 -24.78 -18.01 6.44
CA GLU A 128 -24.52 -19.09 5.48
C GLU A 128 -23.05 -19.11 5.03
N VAL A 129 -22.34 -18.00 5.18
CA VAL A 129 -20.91 -17.89 4.89
C VAL A 129 -20.13 -18.58 6.00
N LYS A 130 -19.76 -19.84 5.73
CA LYS A 130 -18.96 -20.66 6.64
C LYS A 130 -17.65 -19.97 7.02
N ASP A 131 -17.26 -20.11 8.28
CA ASP A 131 -16.02 -19.51 8.83
C ASP A 131 -14.77 -19.88 8.03
N LYS A 132 -14.71 -21.09 7.46
CA LYS A 132 -13.59 -21.56 6.63
C LYS A 132 -13.62 -21.06 5.18
N SER A 133 -14.79 -20.68 4.65
CA SER A 133 -14.87 -20.05 3.32
C SER A 133 -14.46 -18.58 3.37
N PHE A 134 -14.67 -17.93 4.51
CA PHE A 134 -14.29 -16.52 4.73
C PHE A 134 -12.81 -16.25 4.47
N THR A 135 -11.90 -17.10 4.97
CA THR A 135 -10.45 -16.91 4.80
C THR A 135 -10.00 -16.95 3.34
N LYS A 136 -10.83 -17.47 2.42
CA LYS A 136 -10.55 -17.44 0.98
C LYS A 136 -10.62 -16.02 0.41
N HIS A 137 -11.38 -15.13 1.05
CA HIS A 137 -11.57 -13.74 0.61
C HIS A 137 -10.49 -12.79 1.13
N LEU A 138 -9.55 -13.28 1.95
CA LEU A 138 -8.40 -12.49 2.42
C LEU A 138 -7.25 -12.44 1.39
N SER A 139 -7.29 -13.27 0.34
CA SER A 139 -6.26 -13.31 -0.73
C SER A 139 -4.82 -13.58 -0.25
N LEU A 140 -4.64 -14.07 0.99
CA LEU A 140 -3.32 -14.33 1.59
C LEU A 140 -2.69 -15.68 1.20
N THR A 141 -3.33 -16.50 0.34
CA THR A 141 -2.80 -17.81 -0.09
C THR A 141 -2.79 -17.98 -1.60
N ALA A 142 -1.88 -18.84 -2.10
CA ALA A 142 -1.63 -19.05 -3.53
C ALA A 142 -2.82 -19.56 -4.36
N LYS A 143 -3.85 -20.10 -3.71
CA LYS A 143 -4.95 -20.80 -4.39
C LYS A 143 -6.06 -19.87 -4.89
N VAL A 144 -5.98 -18.56 -4.64
CA VAL A 144 -7.00 -17.61 -5.11
C VAL A 144 -6.63 -17.17 -6.53
N LYS A 145 -7.30 -17.79 -7.51
CA LYS A 145 -7.23 -17.40 -8.92
C LYS A 145 -7.61 -15.93 -9.05
N ARG A 146 -6.80 -15.18 -9.81
CA ARG A 146 -6.85 -13.73 -10.08
C ARG A 146 -8.09 -13.28 -10.88
N SER A 147 -9.26 -13.88 -10.64
CA SER A 147 -10.53 -13.61 -11.32
C SER A 147 -11.51 -12.80 -10.46
N LEU A 148 -11.02 -12.17 -9.39
CA LEU A 148 -11.80 -11.45 -8.38
C LEU A 148 -11.41 -9.97 -8.30
N SER A 149 -11.17 -9.33 -9.45
CA SER A 149 -10.85 -7.89 -9.54
C SER A 149 -11.88 -6.99 -8.86
N TRP A 150 -13.07 -7.50 -8.55
CA TRP A 150 -14.08 -6.75 -7.81
C TRP A 150 -13.91 -6.81 -6.29
N LEU A 151 -13.11 -7.76 -5.76
CA LEU A 151 -12.85 -7.95 -4.32
C LEU A 151 -11.57 -7.25 -3.85
N ASP A 152 -10.96 -6.38 -4.65
CA ASP A 152 -9.62 -5.83 -4.37
C ASP A 152 -9.49 -5.16 -2.99
N LEU A 153 -10.58 -4.60 -2.44
CA LEU A 153 -10.58 -3.97 -1.11
C LEU A 153 -11.28 -4.79 -0.02
N VAL A 154 -11.96 -5.88 -0.39
CA VAL A 154 -12.63 -6.76 0.59
C VAL A 154 -11.65 -7.34 1.61
N PRO A 155 -10.44 -7.84 1.25
CA PRO A 155 -9.46 -8.31 2.24
C PRO A 155 -9.16 -7.30 3.34
N ARG A 156 -9.19 -5.99 3.04
CA ARG A 156 -8.92 -4.90 3.99
C ARG A 156 -10.12 -4.59 4.87
N PHE A 157 -11.32 -4.53 4.29
CA PHE A 157 -12.55 -4.25 5.04
C PHE A 157 -12.94 -5.38 5.99
N LEU A 158 -12.71 -6.62 5.61
CA LEU A 158 -13.06 -7.79 6.41
C LEU A 158 -12.53 -7.73 7.85
N PRO A 159 -11.21 -7.65 8.10
CA PRO A 159 -10.66 -7.57 9.45
C PRO A 159 -11.11 -6.32 10.21
N GLY A 160 -11.21 -5.15 9.57
CA GLY A 160 -11.71 -3.96 10.26
C GLY A 160 -13.15 -4.12 10.75
N LEU A 161 -14.01 -4.74 9.93
CA LEU A 161 -15.39 -5.02 10.31
C LEU A 161 -15.48 -6.10 11.40
N LEU A 162 -14.62 -7.13 11.35
CA LEU A 162 -14.55 -8.19 12.36
C LEU A 162 -14.19 -7.70 13.77
N PHE A 163 -13.46 -6.58 13.87
CA PHE A 163 -12.98 -6.04 15.13
C PHE A 163 -13.75 -4.76 15.54
N LEU A 164 -14.86 -4.46 14.86
CA LEU A 164 -15.67 -3.26 15.08
C LEU A 164 -16.24 -3.17 16.49
N GLN A 165 -16.57 -4.32 17.10
CA GLN A 165 -17.16 -4.46 18.44
C GLN A 165 -16.27 -3.94 19.59
N ASN A 166 -14.98 -3.72 19.35
CA ASN A 166 -14.04 -3.26 20.39
C ASN A 166 -14.18 -1.75 20.71
N ASP A 167 -15.03 -1.00 19.99
CA ASP A 167 -15.28 0.42 20.23
C ASP A 167 -16.79 0.69 20.40
N PRO A 168 -17.26 1.12 21.59
CA PRO A 168 -18.68 1.43 21.84
C PRO A 168 -19.25 2.49 20.90
N LYS A 169 -18.41 3.39 20.35
CA LYS A 169 -18.83 4.43 19.39
C LYS A 169 -19.12 3.86 18.00
N ARG A 170 -18.71 2.61 17.73
CA ARG A 170 -18.86 1.86 16.46
C ARG A 170 -20.01 0.86 16.47
N HIS A 171 -20.67 0.71 17.62
CA HIS A 171 -21.80 -0.19 17.91
C HIS A 171 -23.16 0.11 17.21
N PRO A 172 -23.49 1.31 16.67
CA PRO A 172 -24.81 1.59 16.09
C PRO A 172 -25.21 0.75 14.87
N LEU A 173 -24.37 -0.17 14.40
CA LEU A 173 -24.62 -1.03 13.24
C LEU A 173 -24.90 -2.50 13.63
N LEU A 174 -24.72 -2.89 14.88
CA LEU A 174 -24.72 -4.28 15.32
C LEU A 174 -25.82 -4.54 16.37
N ASP A 175 -26.49 -5.69 16.27
CA ASP A 175 -27.37 -6.24 17.30
C ASP A 175 -26.71 -7.46 17.99
N GLU A 176 -27.33 -8.00 19.05
CA GLU A 176 -26.76 -9.10 19.85
C GLU A 176 -26.51 -10.39 19.06
N GLU A 177 -27.25 -10.66 17.98
CA GLU A 177 -27.00 -11.83 17.13
C GLU A 177 -25.80 -11.59 16.22
N MET A 178 -25.71 -10.38 15.64
CA MET A 178 -24.58 -9.97 14.81
C MET A 178 -23.26 -10.02 15.58
N GLU A 179 -23.25 -9.59 16.85
CA GLU A 179 -22.08 -9.66 17.74
C GLU A 179 -21.59 -11.11 17.96
N ARG A 180 -22.52 -12.06 18.12
CA ARG A 180 -22.18 -13.48 18.27
C ARG A 180 -21.54 -14.05 17.01
N ILE A 181 -22.10 -13.73 15.83
CA ILE A 181 -21.53 -14.11 14.53
C ILE A 181 -20.14 -13.49 14.36
N LEU A 182 -20.00 -12.20 14.71
CA LEU A 182 -18.77 -11.44 14.57
C LEU A 182 -17.63 -12.04 15.40
N THR A 183 -17.89 -12.28 16.69
CA THR A 183 -16.92 -12.88 17.63
C THR A 183 -16.43 -14.24 17.13
N LYS A 184 -17.30 -15.06 16.54
CA LYS A 184 -16.90 -16.37 15.99
C LYS A 184 -15.98 -16.23 14.77
N LYS A 185 -16.31 -15.33 13.85
CA LYS A 185 -15.51 -15.06 12.64
C LYS A 185 -14.19 -14.35 12.99
N GLN A 186 -14.20 -13.42 13.94
CA GLN A 186 -13.02 -12.78 14.52
C GLN A 186 -12.04 -13.83 15.06
N ASN A 187 -12.51 -14.75 15.90
CA ASN A 187 -11.68 -15.84 16.43
C ASN A 187 -11.09 -16.73 15.32
N THR A 188 -11.86 -16.98 14.25
CA THR A 188 -11.38 -17.74 13.10
C THR A 188 -10.29 -16.99 12.33
N PHE A 189 -10.48 -15.69 12.10
CA PHE A 189 -9.48 -14.82 11.50
C PHE A 189 -8.18 -14.78 12.32
N SER A 190 -8.27 -14.54 13.63
CA SER A 190 -7.09 -14.52 14.50
C SER A 190 -6.34 -15.86 14.49
N LYS A 191 -7.06 -17.00 14.51
CA LYS A 191 -6.45 -18.33 14.39
C LYS A 191 -5.77 -18.53 13.03
N TYR A 192 -6.36 -18.01 11.96
CA TYR A 192 -5.80 -18.08 10.62
C TYR A 192 -4.50 -17.29 10.50
N ILE A 193 -4.49 -16.02 10.91
CA ILE A 193 -3.28 -15.18 10.90
C ILE A 193 -2.17 -15.80 11.76
N LYS A 194 -2.50 -16.32 12.95
CA LYS A 194 -1.51 -16.95 13.84
C LYS A 194 -0.82 -18.16 13.20
N LYS A 195 -1.55 -18.93 12.39
CA LYS A 195 -1.07 -20.13 11.68
C LYS A 195 -0.47 -19.85 10.31
N LEU A 196 -0.48 -18.61 9.83
CA LEU A 196 0.03 -18.26 8.52
C LEU A 196 1.56 -18.35 8.52
N GLU A 197 2.13 -18.99 7.49
CA GLU A 197 3.57 -19.03 7.26
C GLU A 197 4.02 -17.75 6.56
N ILE A 198 4.36 -16.74 7.37
CA ILE A 198 4.67 -15.38 6.89
C ILE A 198 5.91 -15.37 6.00
N HIS A 199 6.88 -16.25 6.27
CA HIS A 199 8.13 -16.35 5.51
C HIS A 199 7.95 -16.86 4.07
N ASP A 200 6.85 -17.55 3.78
CA ASP A 200 6.53 -18.08 2.45
C ASP A 200 5.67 -17.11 1.60
N LEU A 201 5.31 -15.95 2.16
CA LEU A 201 4.48 -14.98 1.46
C LEU A 201 5.29 -14.22 0.41
N SER A 202 4.74 -14.11 -0.80
CA SER A 202 5.27 -13.19 -1.79
C SER A 202 5.14 -11.73 -1.31
N PRO A 203 5.98 -10.80 -1.78
CA PRO A 203 5.96 -9.39 -1.33
C PRO A 203 4.58 -8.73 -1.38
N ALA A 204 3.81 -8.96 -2.46
CA ALA A 204 2.45 -8.45 -2.60
C ALA A 204 1.49 -9.00 -1.52
N ARG A 205 1.63 -10.27 -1.14
CA ARG A 205 0.79 -10.89 -0.09
C ARG A 205 1.22 -10.48 1.30
N LEU A 206 2.51 -10.28 1.51
CA LEU A 206 3.04 -9.74 2.75
C LEU A 206 2.49 -8.31 2.98
N LEU A 207 2.49 -7.49 1.93
CA LEU A 207 1.88 -6.16 1.99
C LEU A 207 0.37 -6.22 2.25
N GLU A 208 -0.35 -7.13 1.62
CA GLU A 208 -1.80 -7.30 1.89
C GLU A 208 -2.06 -7.79 3.32
N LEU A 209 -1.20 -8.66 3.86
CA LEU A 209 -1.25 -9.06 5.27
C LEU A 209 -1.09 -7.85 6.19
N PHE A 210 -0.18 -6.92 5.86
CA PHE A 210 0.05 -5.70 6.63
C PHE A 210 -1.19 -4.82 6.69
N HIS A 211 -1.86 -4.63 5.56
CA HIS A 211 -3.17 -3.97 5.53
C HIS A 211 -4.19 -4.71 6.38
N CYS A 212 -4.32 -6.03 6.24
CA CYS A 212 -5.30 -6.81 6.98
C CYS A 212 -5.14 -6.67 8.51
N VAL A 213 -3.91 -6.77 9.03
CA VAL A 213 -3.69 -6.65 10.48
C VAL A 213 -3.79 -5.21 10.96
N HIS A 214 -3.40 -4.22 10.14
CA HIS A 214 -3.61 -2.81 10.47
C HIS A 214 -5.10 -2.46 10.58
N GLU A 215 -5.91 -2.92 9.62
CA GLU A 215 -7.35 -2.69 9.61
C GLU A 215 -8.06 -3.28 10.83
N SER A 216 -7.57 -4.41 11.38
CA SER A 216 -8.14 -4.99 12.60
C SER A 216 -7.95 -4.12 13.85
N GLU A 217 -7.00 -3.18 13.83
CA GLU A 217 -6.53 -2.39 14.99
C GLU A 217 -6.16 -3.26 16.23
N ASP A 218 -5.99 -4.57 16.04
CA ASP A 218 -5.70 -5.53 17.11
C ASP A 218 -4.21 -5.56 17.41
N HIS A 219 -3.86 -5.09 18.61
CA HIS A 219 -2.47 -4.95 19.05
C HIS A 219 -1.74 -6.29 19.11
N TYR A 220 -2.45 -7.38 19.45
CA TYR A 220 -1.87 -8.70 19.53
C TYR A 220 -1.51 -9.23 18.14
N LEU A 221 -2.41 -9.13 17.16
CA LEU A 221 -2.16 -9.56 15.78
C LEU A 221 -1.07 -8.74 15.11
N LEU A 222 -1.07 -7.42 15.31
CA LEU A 222 0.00 -6.53 14.84
C LEU A 222 1.36 -6.96 15.41
N GLN A 223 1.45 -7.17 16.73
CA GLN A 223 2.69 -7.62 17.37
C GLN A 223 3.11 -9.03 16.91
N HIS A 224 2.14 -9.95 16.76
CA HIS A 224 2.36 -11.32 16.31
C HIS A 224 2.98 -11.35 14.91
N VAL A 225 2.46 -10.54 13.97
CA VAL A 225 3.04 -10.41 12.62
C VAL A 225 4.43 -9.78 12.69
N ALA A 226 4.58 -8.65 13.40
CA ALA A 226 5.85 -7.91 13.48
C ALA A 226 7.03 -8.77 13.99
N LEU A 227 6.79 -9.64 14.98
CA LEU A 227 7.83 -10.53 15.55
C LEU A 227 8.27 -11.65 14.59
N ARG A 228 7.41 -12.04 13.65
CA ARG A 228 7.63 -13.16 12.71
C ARG A 228 8.17 -12.73 11.34
N LEU A 229 8.38 -11.42 11.13
CA LEU A 229 8.96 -10.90 9.89
C LEU A 229 10.41 -11.36 9.72
N GLN A 230 10.82 -11.59 8.48
CA GLN A 230 12.24 -11.74 8.13
C GLN A 230 12.94 -10.38 8.25
N SER A 231 14.25 -10.40 8.53
CA SER A 231 15.07 -9.18 8.54
C SER A 231 15.18 -8.58 7.14
N ASP A 232 15.34 -9.42 6.12
CA ASP A 232 15.43 -8.97 4.74
C ASP A 232 14.03 -8.94 4.11
N LEU A 233 13.56 -7.74 3.78
CA LEU A 233 12.25 -7.51 3.19
C LEU A 233 12.42 -6.90 1.81
N SER A 234 12.03 -7.63 0.77
CA SER A 234 12.03 -7.12 -0.61
C SER A 234 10.61 -6.82 -1.07
N PHE A 235 10.39 -5.57 -1.48
CA PHE A 235 9.21 -5.09 -2.20
C PHE A 235 9.58 -4.68 -3.62
N GLN A 236 10.62 -5.30 -4.18
CA GLN A 236 11.10 -4.99 -5.52
C GLN A 236 9.98 -5.18 -6.56
N GLY A 237 9.72 -4.15 -7.36
CA GLY A 237 8.68 -4.15 -8.39
C GLY A 237 7.24 -4.06 -7.88
N ILE A 238 7.02 -3.91 -6.57
CA ILE A 238 5.69 -3.65 -6.00
C ILE A 238 5.48 -2.15 -5.88
N VAL A 239 4.44 -1.62 -6.53
CA VAL A 239 4.07 -0.21 -6.40
C VAL A 239 3.63 0.08 -4.97
N LEU A 240 4.38 0.92 -4.25
CA LEU A 240 4.09 1.33 -2.88
C LEU A 240 3.40 2.70 -2.87
N THR A 241 2.10 2.70 -2.59
CA THR A 241 1.31 3.92 -2.38
C THR A 241 1.50 4.46 -0.95
N PRO A 242 1.15 5.72 -0.65
CA PRO A 242 1.30 6.27 0.70
C PRO A 242 0.63 5.44 1.81
N PRO A 243 -0.58 4.87 1.63
CA PRO A 243 -1.13 3.91 2.59
C PRO A 243 -0.29 2.64 2.77
N ASP A 244 0.33 2.12 1.71
CA ASP A 244 1.21 0.95 1.78
C ASP A 244 2.45 1.26 2.62
N VAL A 245 3.06 2.43 2.41
CA VAL A 245 4.20 2.90 3.21
C VAL A 245 3.81 3.08 4.67
N TYR A 246 2.62 3.65 4.93
CA TYR A 246 2.14 3.86 6.29
C TYR A 246 1.99 2.54 7.06
N VAL A 247 1.34 1.52 6.48
CA VAL A 247 1.16 0.23 7.16
C VAL A 247 2.49 -0.50 7.34
N LEU A 248 3.38 -0.42 6.35
CA LEU A 248 4.73 -0.97 6.45
C LEU A 248 5.48 -0.32 7.62
N HIS A 249 5.54 1.01 7.66
CA HIS A 249 6.17 1.75 8.75
C HIS A 249 5.56 1.41 10.12
N SER A 250 4.22 1.37 10.22
CA SER A 250 3.49 1.07 11.46
C SER A 250 3.87 -0.30 12.03
N ILE A 251 3.97 -1.33 11.17
CA ILE A 251 4.30 -2.69 11.60
C ILE A 251 5.78 -2.81 11.94
N LEU A 252 6.67 -2.27 11.09
CA LEU A 252 8.11 -2.33 11.33
C LEU A 252 8.49 -1.63 12.64
N THR A 253 7.86 -0.50 12.97
CA THR A 253 8.09 0.24 14.22
C THR A 253 7.79 -0.59 15.48
N ARG A 254 6.91 -1.60 15.38
CA ARG A 254 6.53 -2.48 16.51
C ARG A 254 7.48 -3.66 16.70
N SER A 255 8.46 -3.82 15.81
CA SER A 255 9.47 -4.86 15.91
C SER A 255 10.79 -4.29 16.45
N LYS A 256 11.42 -5.04 17.35
CA LYS A 256 12.80 -4.76 17.82
C LYS A 256 13.87 -5.30 16.86
N LYS A 257 13.46 -5.97 15.78
CA LYS A 257 14.35 -6.55 14.78
C LYS A 257 14.91 -5.43 13.89
N GLU A 258 16.13 -5.64 13.43
CA GLU A 258 16.76 -4.84 12.39
C GLU A 258 16.39 -5.37 11.01
N PHE A 259 16.07 -4.44 10.10
CA PHE A 259 15.57 -4.75 8.76
C PHE A 259 16.46 -4.20 7.66
N SER A 260 16.61 -4.99 6.62
CA SER A 260 17.11 -4.58 5.32
C SER A 260 15.93 -4.46 4.34
N LEU A 261 15.79 -3.32 3.67
CA LEU A 261 14.67 -3.06 2.76
C LEU A 261 15.13 -2.99 1.30
N ASP A 262 14.56 -3.82 0.42
CA ASP A 262 14.73 -3.66 -1.03
C ASP A 262 13.48 -3.04 -1.65
N LEU A 263 13.58 -1.75 -1.99
CA LEU A 263 12.53 -0.90 -2.53
C LEU A 263 12.77 -0.57 -4.01
N ARG A 264 13.65 -1.29 -4.70
CA ARG A 264 13.92 -1.04 -6.13
C ARG A 264 12.65 -1.21 -6.96
N SER A 265 12.44 -0.32 -7.94
CA SER A 265 11.25 -0.36 -8.81
C SER A 265 9.91 -0.32 -8.06
N SER A 266 9.87 0.21 -6.83
CA SER A 266 8.64 0.29 -6.02
C SER A 266 7.78 1.53 -6.29
N ALA A 267 8.26 2.48 -7.09
CA ALA A 267 7.60 3.77 -7.35
C ALA A 267 7.16 4.52 -6.07
N ILE A 268 7.83 4.26 -4.95
CA ILE A 268 7.61 4.93 -3.67
C ILE A 268 7.86 6.44 -3.83
N ASP A 269 7.00 7.25 -3.22
CA ASP A 269 7.16 8.70 -3.25
C ASP A 269 8.28 9.16 -2.31
N LEU A 270 8.71 10.42 -2.47
CA LEU A 270 9.86 10.95 -1.75
C LEU A 270 9.65 10.96 -0.22
N GLN A 271 8.41 11.27 0.22
CA GLN A 271 8.06 11.29 1.64
C GLN A 271 8.00 9.88 2.21
N GLY A 272 7.42 8.94 1.47
CA GLY A 272 7.40 7.54 1.87
C GLY A 272 8.80 6.94 1.96
N LEU A 273 9.68 7.26 1.00
CA LEU A 273 11.07 6.82 1.03
C LEU A 273 11.77 7.36 2.28
N LYS A 274 11.68 8.67 2.54
CA LYS A 274 12.21 9.32 3.75
C LYS A 274 11.70 8.62 5.02
N GLN A 275 10.40 8.34 5.08
CA GLN A 275 9.76 7.73 6.25
C GLN A 275 10.31 6.33 6.56
N LEU A 276 10.61 5.51 5.55
CA LEU A 276 11.11 4.15 5.75
C LEU A 276 12.62 4.11 5.99
N VAL A 277 13.43 4.80 5.18
CA VAL A 277 14.90 4.66 5.23
C VAL A 277 15.52 5.33 6.46
N CYS A 278 14.82 6.31 7.02
CA CYS A 278 15.23 6.99 8.25
C CYS A 278 14.77 6.28 9.53
N MET A 279 14.06 5.15 9.44
CA MET A 279 13.66 4.38 10.62
C MET A 279 14.89 3.86 11.36
N LYS A 280 14.86 3.92 12.69
CA LYS A 280 15.99 3.48 13.54
C LYS A 280 16.33 2.00 13.38
N ASN A 281 15.33 1.17 13.14
CA ASN A 281 15.48 -0.27 12.98
C ASN A 281 15.61 -0.72 11.51
N VAL A 282 15.71 0.20 10.55
CA VAL A 282 16.15 -0.10 9.19
C VAL A 282 17.65 0.15 9.14
N THR A 283 18.43 -0.91 8.91
CA THR A 283 19.91 -0.87 8.94
C THR A 283 20.51 -0.77 7.56
N SER A 284 19.82 -1.25 6.52
CA SER A 284 20.21 -1.07 5.13
C SER A 284 19.00 -0.95 4.22
N PHE A 285 19.17 -0.27 3.09
CA PHE A 285 18.16 -0.29 2.05
C PHE A 285 18.75 -0.24 0.64
N ARG A 286 17.96 -0.68 -0.33
CA ARG A 286 18.12 -0.43 -1.76
C ARG A 286 16.89 0.27 -2.27
N ALA A 287 17.07 1.21 -3.17
CA ALA A 287 15.98 1.94 -3.81
C ALA A 287 16.44 2.40 -5.20
N SER A 288 15.54 3.08 -5.91
CA SER A 288 15.89 3.84 -7.11
C SER A 288 17.03 4.82 -6.79
N LEU A 289 18.12 4.75 -7.56
CA LEU A 289 19.27 5.63 -7.40
C LEU A 289 18.86 7.11 -7.55
N SER A 290 18.08 7.41 -8.58
CA SER A 290 17.59 8.77 -8.84
C SER A 290 16.68 9.29 -7.72
N ASP A 291 15.80 8.46 -7.15
CA ASP A 291 14.94 8.89 -6.04
C ASP A 291 15.73 9.04 -4.73
N THR A 292 16.76 8.22 -4.52
CA THR A 292 17.67 8.34 -3.38
C THR A 292 18.49 9.63 -3.45
N VAL A 293 19.06 9.96 -4.61
CA VAL A 293 19.78 11.23 -4.82
C VAL A 293 18.84 12.43 -4.61
N ARG A 294 17.60 12.38 -5.13
CA ARG A 294 16.58 13.42 -4.89
C ARG A 294 16.25 13.58 -3.41
N LEU A 295 16.16 12.48 -2.67
CA LEU A 295 15.93 12.52 -1.22
C LEU A 295 17.06 13.26 -0.52
N TRP A 296 18.30 12.94 -0.85
CA TRP A 296 19.46 13.59 -0.25
C TRP A 296 19.55 15.07 -0.59
N GLU A 297 19.28 15.47 -1.84
CA GLU A 297 19.19 16.88 -2.22
C GLU A 297 18.09 17.62 -1.43
N SER A 298 16.92 16.99 -1.25
CA SER A 298 15.82 17.54 -0.45
C SER A 298 16.19 17.69 1.04
N LEU A 299 16.80 16.67 1.65
CA LEU A 299 17.26 16.72 3.04
C LEU A 299 18.35 17.79 3.25
N GLN A 300 19.26 17.93 2.29
CA GLN A 300 20.29 18.98 2.31
C GLN A 300 19.66 20.38 2.25
N GLN A 301 18.68 20.59 1.36
CA GLN A 301 17.96 21.88 1.25
C GLN A 301 17.17 22.20 2.52
N ALA A 302 16.52 21.19 3.11
CA ALA A 302 15.79 21.31 4.37
C ALA A 302 16.70 21.43 5.61
N LYS A 303 18.03 21.32 5.45
CA LYS A 303 19.04 21.29 6.52
C LYS A 303 18.82 20.15 7.53
N GLU A 304 18.21 19.05 7.08
CA GLU A 304 17.96 17.83 7.85
C GLU A 304 19.18 16.90 7.81
N TYR A 305 20.31 17.43 8.30
CA TYR A 305 21.64 16.83 8.17
C TYR A 305 21.80 15.47 8.84
N GLU A 306 21.14 15.24 9.98
CA GLU A 306 21.16 13.94 10.67
C GLU A 306 20.50 12.85 9.83
N LEU A 307 19.32 13.14 9.27
CA LEU A 307 18.62 12.20 8.38
C LEU A 307 19.39 11.97 7.08
N LEU A 308 20.04 13.02 6.55
CA LEU A 308 20.92 12.90 5.40
C LEU A 308 22.05 11.91 5.68
N ALA A 309 22.79 12.10 6.79
CA ALA A 309 23.89 11.21 7.17
C ALA A 309 23.43 9.75 7.34
N VAL A 310 22.33 9.55 8.09
CA VAL A 310 21.74 8.23 8.34
C VAL A 310 21.30 7.55 7.03
N SER A 311 20.66 8.29 6.12
CA SER A 311 20.20 7.72 4.85
C SER A 311 21.35 7.40 3.89
N ILE A 312 22.46 8.15 3.91
CA ILE A 312 23.67 7.83 3.14
C ILE A 312 24.33 6.56 3.68
N GLU A 313 24.47 6.45 5.01
CA GLU A 313 25.12 5.31 5.67
C GLU A 313 24.40 3.98 5.36
N LYS A 314 23.07 4.00 5.38
CA LYS A 314 22.24 2.81 5.17
C LYS A 314 22.07 2.41 3.71
N PHE A 315 22.41 3.27 2.76
CA PHE A 315 22.17 3.00 1.35
C PHE A 315 23.18 2.02 0.78
N THR A 316 22.69 1.02 0.05
CA THR A 316 23.52 -0.02 -0.57
C THR A 316 23.16 -0.23 -2.04
N VAL A 317 24.16 -0.52 -2.86
CA VAL A 317 23.98 -0.79 -4.30
C VAL A 317 24.63 -2.10 -4.77
N ASP A 318 25.45 -2.74 -3.94
CA ASP A 318 26.26 -3.93 -4.29
C ASP A 318 25.50 -5.25 -4.06
N PRO A 319 25.36 -6.17 -5.05
CA PRO A 319 25.78 -6.01 -6.45
C PRO A 319 24.84 -5.09 -7.21
N PHE A 320 25.38 -4.34 -8.18
CA PHE A 320 24.64 -3.46 -9.07
C PHE A 320 24.51 -4.07 -10.46
N GLN A 321 23.33 -3.96 -11.06
CA GLN A 321 23.06 -4.43 -12.41
C GLN A 321 22.50 -3.29 -13.24
N ALA A 322 23.24 -2.88 -14.26
CA ALA A 322 22.80 -1.89 -15.24
C ALA A 322 22.10 -2.63 -16.40
N LYS A 323 20.82 -2.35 -16.64
CA LYS A 323 20.04 -2.96 -17.75
C LYS A 323 19.66 -1.95 -18.82
N THR A 324 19.70 -0.67 -18.48
CA THR A 324 19.26 0.42 -19.34
C THR A 324 20.29 1.57 -19.28
N LEU A 325 20.29 2.43 -20.29
CA LEU A 325 21.09 3.66 -20.25
C LEU A 325 20.75 4.53 -19.03
N LYS A 326 19.50 4.49 -18.59
CA LYS A 326 19.07 5.20 -17.38
C LYS A 326 19.78 4.68 -16.14
N ASP A 327 20.02 3.38 -16.02
CA ASP A 327 20.72 2.83 -14.84
C ASP A 327 22.16 3.34 -14.75
N VAL A 328 22.83 3.49 -15.90
CA VAL A 328 24.18 4.08 -15.99
C VAL A 328 24.13 5.58 -15.66
N ASP A 329 23.16 6.32 -16.21
CA ASP A 329 22.98 7.75 -15.93
C ASP A 329 22.67 8.02 -14.45
N ASP A 330 21.86 7.16 -13.84
CA ASP A 330 21.50 7.21 -12.42
C ASP A 330 22.72 6.86 -11.54
N LEU A 331 23.55 5.88 -11.93
CA LEU A 331 24.82 5.57 -11.25
C LEU A 331 25.81 6.74 -11.35
N ALA A 332 25.93 7.37 -12.52
CA ALA A 332 26.70 8.59 -12.68
C ALA A 332 26.14 9.74 -11.83
N GLY A 333 24.82 9.81 -11.65
CA GLY A 333 24.16 10.73 -10.74
C GLY A 333 24.59 10.56 -9.29
N LEU A 334 24.75 9.30 -8.84
CA LEU A 334 25.26 8.97 -7.51
C LEU A 334 26.72 9.44 -7.32
N VAL A 335 27.58 9.21 -8.32
CA VAL A 335 28.98 9.68 -8.31
C VAL A 335 29.06 11.20 -8.26
N ARG A 336 28.30 11.91 -9.10
CA ARG A 336 28.21 13.38 -9.06
C ARG A 336 27.73 13.90 -7.71
N MET A 337 26.83 13.17 -7.04
CA MET A 337 26.38 13.55 -5.71
C MET A 337 27.51 13.44 -4.68
N GLN A 338 28.31 12.38 -4.73
CA GLN A 338 29.52 12.25 -3.92
C GLN A 338 30.49 13.42 -4.16
N GLU A 339 30.76 13.75 -5.42
CA GLU A 339 31.63 14.87 -5.79
C GLU A 339 31.10 16.20 -5.23
N LYS A 340 29.80 16.48 -5.36
CA LYS A 340 29.17 17.68 -4.79
C LYS A 340 29.39 17.77 -3.28
N MET A 341 29.23 16.65 -2.55
CA MET A 341 29.44 16.60 -1.11
C MET A 341 30.91 16.87 -0.73
N ILE A 342 31.86 16.28 -1.46
CA ILE A 342 33.29 16.52 -1.27
C ILE A 342 33.66 17.99 -1.56
N HIS A 343 33.14 18.58 -2.63
CA HIS A 343 33.41 19.98 -2.96
C HIS A 343 32.83 20.96 -1.92
N HIS A 344 31.63 20.70 -1.41
CA HIS A 344 31.01 21.50 -0.35
C HIS A 344 31.83 21.45 0.95
N ARG A 345 32.45 20.30 1.26
CA ARG A 345 33.40 20.16 2.37
C ARG A 345 34.62 21.07 2.21
N ILE A 346 35.27 21.07 1.04
CA ILE A 346 36.49 21.86 0.79
C ILE A 346 36.21 23.37 0.96
N LYS A 347 35.05 23.85 0.49
CA LYS A 347 34.68 25.27 0.58
C LYS A 347 34.36 25.74 2.00
N ASN A 348 33.84 24.86 2.86
CA ASN A 348 33.38 25.21 4.21
C ASN A 348 34.39 24.84 5.32
N ALA A 349 35.55 24.29 4.97
CA ALA A 349 36.61 23.91 5.93
C ALA A 349 37.25 25.10 6.68
N SER A 350 36.85 26.34 6.39
CA SER A 350 37.29 27.55 7.11
C SER A 350 36.44 27.93 8.33
N GLY A 351 35.38 27.18 8.65
CA GLY A 351 34.52 27.45 9.82
C GLY A 351 33.88 26.19 10.39
N CYS A 352 34.25 25.86 11.63
CA CYS A 352 33.81 24.71 12.44
C CYS A 352 32.33 24.30 12.28
N ILE A 353 32.08 23.11 11.71
CA ILE A 353 31.02 22.19 12.14
C ILE A 353 31.57 20.76 11.95
N GLU A 354 32.15 20.18 13.00
CA GLU A 354 32.87 18.89 12.97
C GLU A 354 32.01 17.63 12.79
N ASN A 355 30.67 17.73 12.72
CA ASN A 355 29.81 16.53 12.78
C ASN A 355 29.03 16.20 11.49
N LEU A 356 29.42 16.77 10.34
CA LEU A 356 28.87 16.43 9.02
C LEU A 356 29.93 15.85 8.06
N CYS A 357 31.13 15.57 8.58
CA CYS A 357 32.38 15.63 7.84
C CYS A 357 33.00 14.28 7.38
N THR A 358 32.25 13.18 7.28
CA THR A 358 32.87 11.84 7.07
C THR A 358 32.47 11.05 5.83
N LEU A 359 31.50 11.46 5.01
CA LEU A 359 30.87 10.52 4.08
C LEU A 359 31.41 10.63 2.64
N GLU A 360 32.48 9.89 2.35
CA GLU A 360 32.47 9.14 1.09
C GLU A 360 31.18 8.31 1.08
N ILE A 361 30.42 8.31 -0.01
CA ILE A 361 29.15 7.59 -0.05
C ILE A 361 29.49 6.10 0.03
N PRO A 362 29.09 5.37 1.09
CA PRO A 362 29.50 3.97 1.28
C PRO A 362 29.07 3.09 0.12
N ALA A 363 27.90 3.36 -0.48
CA ALA A 363 27.41 2.69 -1.67
C ALA A 363 28.37 2.80 -2.87
N VAL A 364 29.03 3.96 -3.07
CA VAL A 364 30.01 4.15 -4.14
C VAL A 364 31.33 3.48 -3.77
N LYS A 365 31.84 3.77 -2.57
CA LYS A 365 33.12 3.22 -2.09
C LYS A 365 33.14 1.70 -2.09
N ASN A 366 32.06 1.06 -1.66
CA ASN A 366 31.98 -0.37 -1.39
C ASN A 366 31.31 -1.17 -2.52
N LEU A 367 31.03 -0.57 -3.68
CA LEU A 367 30.57 -1.32 -4.84
C LEU A 367 31.66 -2.29 -5.31
N ARG A 368 31.38 -3.59 -5.29
CA ARG A 368 32.34 -4.66 -5.64
C ARG A 368 31.99 -5.34 -6.95
N GLN A 369 30.70 -5.48 -7.23
CA GLN A 369 30.20 -6.15 -8.43
C GLN A 369 29.25 -5.25 -9.21
N LEU A 370 29.61 -5.01 -10.48
CA LEU A 370 28.81 -4.30 -11.47
C LEU A 370 28.58 -5.22 -12.66
N GLU A 371 27.33 -5.61 -12.90
CA GLU A 371 26.90 -6.33 -14.09
C GLU A 371 26.35 -5.34 -15.12
N PHE A 372 26.92 -5.34 -16.31
CA PHE A 372 26.55 -4.47 -17.41
C PHE A 372 25.79 -5.27 -18.48
N ALA A 373 24.49 -5.04 -18.58
CA ALA A 373 23.57 -5.82 -19.40
C ALA A 373 22.64 -4.92 -20.24
N LEU A 374 23.22 -3.97 -20.99
CA LEU A 374 22.47 -3.01 -21.82
C LEU A 374 22.12 -3.58 -23.21
N GLY A 375 22.75 -4.68 -23.62
CA GLY A 375 22.59 -5.28 -24.94
C GLY A 375 23.29 -4.48 -26.05
N PRO A 376 23.28 -4.98 -27.30
CA PRO A 376 24.15 -4.47 -28.37
C PRO A 376 23.79 -3.05 -28.84
N SER A 377 22.51 -2.69 -28.80
CA SER A 377 22.04 -1.38 -29.28
C SER A 377 22.42 -0.21 -28.37
N CYS A 378 22.46 -0.44 -27.06
CA CYS A 378 22.78 0.59 -26.06
C CYS A 378 24.14 0.37 -25.37
N GLY A 379 24.75 -0.79 -25.56
CA GLY A 379 25.99 -1.22 -24.92
C GLY A 379 27.16 -0.27 -25.17
N PRO A 380 27.53 0.04 -26.43
CA PRO A 380 28.66 0.93 -26.73
C PRO A 380 28.51 2.32 -26.10
N GLN A 381 27.33 2.94 -26.25
CA GLN A 381 27.06 4.26 -25.67
C GLN A 381 27.07 4.22 -24.13
N GLY A 382 26.46 3.21 -23.53
CA GLY A 382 26.41 3.05 -22.07
C GLY A 382 27.78 2.76 -21.47
N PHE A 383 28.63 2.01 -22.18
CA PHE A 383 29.99 1.71 -21.73
C PHE A 383 30.87 2.96 -21.69
N LEU A 384 30.79 3.84 -22.71
CA LEU A 384 31.49 5.12 -22.69
C LEU A 384 31.13 5.96 -21.45
N LYS A 385 29.84 6.05 -21.13
CA LYS A 385 29.36 6.74 -19.92
C LYS A 385 29.84 6.06 -18.64
N LEU A 386 29.89 4.73 -18.61
CA LEU A 386 30.38 3.99 -17.46
C LEU A 386 31.87 4.28 -17.23
N VAL A 387 32.68 4.29 -18.29
CA VAL A 387 34.13 4.59 -18.21
C VAL A 387 34.41 5.94 -17.58
N GLU A 388 33.57 6.95 -17.86
CA GLU A 388 33.69 8.29 -17.25
C GLU A 388 33.59 8.31 -15.72
N ILE A 389 33.02 7.26 -15.12
CA ILE A 389 32.78 7.19 -13.66
C ILE A 389 33.47 6.00 -12.99
N LEU A 390 34.20 5.16 -13.72
CA LEU A 390 34.80 3.92 -13.17
C LEU A 390 35.84 4.19 -12.07
N ASP A 391 36.57 5.29 -12.18
CA ASP A 391 37.58 5.71 -11.21
C ASP A 391 37.00 6.05 -9.83
N ALA A 392 35.70 6.37 -9.77
CA ALA A 392 34.99 6.64 -8.54
C ALA A 392 34.74 5.39 -7.67
N PHE A 393 34.95 4.17 -8.19
CA PHE A 393 34.65 2.90 -7.51
C PHE A 393 35.93 2.15 -7.09
N PRO A 394 36.60 2.54 -5.99
CA PRO A 394 37.90 1.98 -5.60
C PRO A 394 37.84 0.50 -5.17
N SER A 395 36.66 -0.01 -4.79
CA SER A 395 36.48 -1.41 -4.37
C SER A 395 35.92 -2.32 -5.46
N LEU A 396 35.76 -1.83 -6.70
CA LEU A 396 35.20 -2.61 -7.79
C LEU A 396 36.15 -3.77 -8.14
N GLN A 397 35.69 -5.00 -7.95
CA GLN A 397 36.45 -6.24 -8.18
C GLN A 397 35.97 -6.97 -9.44
N HIS A 398 34.67 -6.88 -9.72
CA HIS A 398 34.02 -7.57 -10.83
C HIS A 398 33.21 -6.58 -11.67
N LEU A 399 33.66 -6.36 -12.89
CA LEU A 399 32.90 -5.68 -13.95
C LEU A 399 32.55 -6.74 -15.00
N ASP A 400 31.31 -7.23 -14.96
CA ASP A 400 30.81 -8.23 -15.90
C ASP A 400 30.23 -7.51 -17.13
N LEU A 401 30.92 -7.66 -18.26
CA LEU A 401 30.52 -7.12 -19.57
C LEU A 401 29.90 -8.19 -20.47
N ASP A 402 29.87 -9.46 -20.03
CA ASP A 402 29.50 -10.64 -20.83
C ASP A 402 28.11 -11.19 -20.45
N ALA A 403 27.27 -10.34 -19.83
CA ALA A 403 25.89 -10.68 -19.48
C ALA A 403 25.13 -11.28 -20.69
N PRO A 404 24.13 -12.16 -20.48
CA PRO A 404 23.62 -13.13 -21.48
C PRO A 404 22.99 -12.56 -22.77
N SER A 405 23.00 -11.25 -22.95
CA SER A 405 22.80 -10.56 -24.22
C SER A 405 24.10 -9.84 -24.58
N GLU A 406 24.93 -10.47 -25.43
CA GLU A 406 26.22 -9.95 -25.91
C GLU A 406 26.13 -8.43 -26.13
N ASN A 407 26.85 -7.64 -25.33
CA ASN A 407 26.80 -6.18 -25.41
C ASN A 407 27.46 -5.65 -26.70
N GLU A 408 28.03 -6.53 -27.54
CA GLU A 408 28.80 -6.24 -28.78
C GLU A 408 29.88 -5.14 -28.57
N ILE A 409 30.40 -5.03 -27.34
CA ILE A 409 31.45 -4.07 -27.00
C ILE A 409 32.78 -4.64 -27.51
N GLY A 410 33.19 -4.22 -28.71
CA GLY A 410 34.50 -4.56 -29.28
C GLY A 410 34.48 -5.44 -30.53
N ASP A 411 33.32 -5.82 -31.06
CA ASP A 411 33.22 -6.67 -32.26
C ASP A 411 33.42 -5.93 -33.60
N ALA A 412 33.71 -4.62 -33.57
CA ALA A 412 34.19 -3.87 -34.72
C ALA A 412 35.72 -3.91 -34.80
N GLY A 413 36.27 -5.09 -35.04
CA GLY A 413 37.68 -5.33 -35.38
C GLY A 413 37.92 -5.36 -36.88
#